data_AF-A0A8K0HKS8-F1
#
_entry.id   AF-A0A8K0HKS8-F1
#
_cell.length_a   1.000
_cell.length_b   1.000
_cell.length_c   1.000
_cell.angle_alpha   90.00
_cell.angle_beta   90.00
_cell.angle_gamma   90.00
#
_symmetry.space_group_name_H-M   'P 1'
#
loop_
_entity.id
_entity.type
_entity.pdbx_description
1 polymer ?
#
loop_
_entity_poly.entity_id
_entity_poly.type
_entity_poly.pdbx_seq_one_letter_code
_entity_poly.pdbx_strand_id
1 'polypeptide(L)'
;MQESGIYFPSTSAPSLLKVGDVLKQTRRFSDKDVLEYSKVTYDSNPMHFDSESAQNAGFKDRLVHGLIVAALAKFKTKCFKDGEVVVDGKAMALLPSLALEQVCSLDDK
;
A
#
# COMPACT_ATOMS: atom_id res chain seq x y z
N MET A 1 -35.20 -29.52 41.71
CA MET A 1 -35.08 -29.15 40.29
C MET A 1 -34.38 -27.81 40.25
N GLN A 2 -33.15 -27.80 39.75
CA GLN A 2 -32.27 -26.63 39.74
C GLN A 2 -32.32 -26.05 38.33
N GLU A 3 -32.87 -24.83 38.19
CA GLU A 3 -32.84 -24.14 36.89
C GLU A 3 -31.42 -23.63 36.64
N SER A 4 -30.81 -24.18 35.59
CA SER A 4 -29.50 -23.83 35.11
C SER A 4 -29.63 -22.56 34.26
N GLY A 5 -29.35 -21.41 34.89
CA GLY A 5 -29.14 -20.16 34.17
C GLY A 5 -27.96 -20.33 33.21
N ILE A 6 -28.24 -20.25 31.91
CA ILE A 6 -27.21 -20.27 30.87
C ILE A 6 -26.42 -18.97 30.99
N TYR A 7 -25.19 -19.07 31.49
CA TYR A 7 -24.19 -18.01 31.46
C TYR A 7 -23.79 -17.78 29.99
N PHE A 8 -24.28 -16.71 29.39
CA PHE A 8 -23.77 -16.22 28.12
C PHE A 8 -22.40 -15.59 28.39
N PRO A 9 -21.28 -16.16 27.90
CA PRO A 9 -19.97 -15.57 28.10
C PRO A 9 -19.98 -14.19 27.44
N SER A 10 -19.57 -13.18 28.20
CA SER A 10 -19.40 -11.80 27.76
C SER A 10 -18.67 -11.79 26.42
N THR A 11 -19.34 -11.29 25.38
CA THR A 11 -18.67 -10.82 24.17
C THR A 11 -17.57 -9.89 24.64
N SER A 12 -16.31 -10.30 24.50
CA SER A 12 -15.17 -9.48 24.87
C SER A 12 -15.35 -8.14 24.20
N ALA A 13 -15.45 -7.07 24.98
CA ALA A 13 -15.61 -5.72 24.47
C ALA A 13 -14.65 -5.51 23.28
N PRO A 14 -15.10 -4.95 22.15
CA PRO A 14 -14.21 -4.74 21.02
C PRO A 14 -13.03 -3.92 21.53
N SER A 15 -11.83 -4.52 21.51
CA SER A 15 -10.57 -3.84 21.85
C SER A 15 -10.50 -2.49 21.12
N LEU A 16 -10.82 -1.42 21.83
CA LEU A 16 -10.93 -0.08 21.31
C LEU A 16 -9.53 0.40 20.92
N LEU A 17 -9.37 0.92 19.70
CA LEU A 17 -8.12 1.53 19.28
C LEU A 17 -7.79 2.73 20.18
N LYS A 18 -6.52 2.86 20.56
CA LYS A 18 -6.03 3.95 21.40
C LYS A 18 -4.95 4.74 20.67
N VAL A 19 -4.82 6.01 21.06
CA VAL A 19 -3.72 6.85 20.57
C VAL A 19 -2.40 6.18 20.96
N GLY A 20 -1.52 6.02 19.98
CA GLY A 20 -0.25 5.31 20.13
C GLY A 20 -0.25 3.89 19.56
N ASP A 21 -1.40 3.33 19.19
CA ASP A 21 -1.47 2.04 18.51
C ASP A 21 -0.79 2.12 17.13
N VAL A 22 0.04 1.12 16.83
CA VAL A 22 0.74 1.01 15.55
C VAL A 22 0.25 -0.23 14.80
N LEU A 23 -0.32 -0.01 13.62
CA LEU A 23 -0.70 -1.09 12.71
C LEU A 23 0.38 -1.25 11.63
N LYS A 24 0.84 -2.48 11.42
CA LYS A 24 1.82 -2.81 10.37
C LYS A 24 1.24 -3.85 9.43
N GLN A 25 1.50 -3.68 8.15
CA GLN A 25 1.24 -4.72 7.16
C GLN A 25 2.39 -4.78 6.18
N THR A 26 2.76 -6.00 5.81
CA THR A 26 3.75 -6.29 4.79
C THR A 26 3.07 -7.05 3.66
N ARG A 27 3.30 -6.62 2.42
CA ARG A 27 2.95 -7.38 1.22
C ARG A 27 4.19 -7.48 0.33
N ARG A 28 4.45 -8.67 -0.19
CA ARG A 28 5.43 -8.90 -1.24
C ARG A 28 4.69 -8.94 -2.58
N PHE A 29 5.16 -8.17 -3.55
CA PHE A 29 4.69 -8.26 -4.94
C PHE A 29 5.59 -9.24 -5.70
N SER A 30 4.96 -10.14 -6.44
CA SER A 30 5.61 -11.09 -7.34
C SER A 30 5.70 -10.53 -8.77
N ASP A 31 6.53 -11.14 -9.62
CA ASP A 31 6.56 -10.78 -11.05
C ASP A 31 5.19 -10.96 -11.72
N LYS A 32 4.37 -11.91 -11.22
CA LYS A 32 2.99 -12.11 -11.68
C LYS A 32 2.10 -10.90 -11.33
N ASP A 33 2.20 -10.35 -10.12
CA ASP A 33 1.45 -9.15 -9.73
C ASP A 33 1.81 -7.97 -10.65
N VAL A 34 3.10 -7.78 -10.94
CA VAL A 34 3.62 -6.73 -11.82
C VAL A 34 3.11 -6.91 -13.26
N LEU A 35 3.12 -8.13 -13.77
CA LEU A 35 2.63 -8.48 -15.11
C LEU A 35 1.11 -8.33 -15.23
N GLU A 36 0.34 -8.74 -14.23
CA GLU A 36 -1.13 -8.57 -14.25
C GLU A 36 -1.50 -7.10 -14.16
N TYR A 37 -0.78 -6.31 -13.37
CA TYR A 37 -1.01 -4.88 -13.25
C TYR A 37 -0.70 -4.14 -14.56
N SER A 38 0.37 -4.49 -15.27
CA SER A 38 0.68 -3.88 -16.57
C SER A 38 -0.37 -4.18 -17.63
N LYS A 39 -1.01 -5.36 -17.61
CA LYS A 39 -2.09 -5.70 -18.54
C LYS A 39 -3.34 -4.84 -18.30
N VAL A 40 -3.65 -4.52 -17.05
CA VAL A 40 -4.83 -3.73 -16.69
C VAL A 40 -4.59 -2.23 -16.92
N THR A 41 -3.39 -1.75 -16.60
CA THR A 41 -3.04 -0.33 -16.69
C THR A 41 -2.44 0.07 -18.03
N TYR A 42 -2.04 -0.91 -18.84
CA TYR A 42 -1.23 -0.75 -20.05
C TYR A 42 0.14 -0.11 -19.79
N ASP A 43 0.60 -0.06 -18.54
CA ASP A 43 1.93 0.41 -18.18
C ASP A 43 2.96 -0.71 -18.31
N SER A 44 3.59 -0.76 -19.48
CA SER A 44 4.66 -1.72 -19.82
C SER A 44 6.06 -1.08 -19.74
N ASN A 45 6.25 -0.08 -18.87
CA ASN A 45 7.55 0.57 -18.72
C ASN A 45 8.66 -0.47 -18.44
N PRO A 46 9.77 -0.48 -19.21
CA PRO A 46 10.88 -1.42 -19.03
C PRO A 46 11.44 -1.47 -17.61
N MET A 47 11.31 -0.38 -16.85
CA MET A 47 11.68 -0.31 -15.43
C MET A 47 11.06 -1.41 -14.55
N HIS A 48 9.94 -2.00 -14.99
CA HIS A 48 9.23 -3.06 -14.29
C HIS A 48 9.60 -4.47 -14.73
N PHE A 49 10.21 -4.62 -15.91
CA PHE A 49 10.38 -5.91 -16.58
C PHE A 49 11.83 -6.22 -16.96
N ASP A 50 12.68 -5.22 -17.07
CA ASP A 50 14.08 -5.36 -17.47
C ASP A 50 15.03 -4.82 -16.39
N SER A 51 15.95 -5.68 -15.94
CA SER A 51 16.90 -5.34 -14.88
C SER A 51 17.96 -4.35 -15.38
N GLU A 52 18.37 -4.46 -16.64
CA GLU A 52 19.38 -3.56 -17.23
C GLU A 52 18.85 -2.14 -17.34
N SER A 53 17.63 -1.96 -17.85
CA SER A 53 16.93 -0.67 -17.87
C SER A 53 16.85 -0.04 -16.49
N ALA A 54 16.49 -0.83 -15.46
CA ALA A 54 16.39 -0.34 -14.09
C ALA A 54 17.76 0.06 -13.51
N GLN A 55 18.80 -0.74 -13.77
CA GLN A 55 20.17 -0.46 -13.33
C GLN A 55 20.77 0.77 -14.02
N ASN A 56 20.53 0.93 -15.32
CA ASN A 56 20.94 2.11 -16.08
C ASN A 56 20.28 3.38 -15.56
N ALA A 57 19.07 3.28 -14.99
CA ALA A 57 18.39 4.36 -14.31
C ALA A 57 18.82 4.55 -12.83
N GLY A 58 19.84 3.82 -12.35
CA GLY A 58 20.42 3.98 -11.01
C GLY A 58 19.75 3.14 -9.92
N PHE A 59 18.83 2.24 -10.26
CA PHE A 59 18.22 1.32 -9.29
C PHE A 59 19.01 0.01 -9.17
N LYS A 60 18.84 -0.69 -8.05
CA LYS A 60 19.52 -1.97 -7.85
C LYS A 60 18.98 -3.09 -8.75
N ASP A 61 17.68 -3.08 -9.02
CA ASP A 61 16.97 -4.04 -9.86
C ASP A 61 15.60 -3.46 -10.26
N ARG A 62 14.79 -4.24 -10.98
CA ARG A 62 13.43 -3.91 -11.42
C ARG A 62 12.57 -3.37 -10.28
N LEU A 63 11.72 -2.40 -10.63
CA LEU A 63 10.81 -1.74 -9.71
C LEU A 63 9.40 -2.28 -9.86
N VAL A 64 8.61 -2.22 -8.78
CA VAL A 64 7.16 -2.44 -8.84
C VAL A 64 6.48 -1.13 -9.27
N HIS A 65 5.38 -1.19 -10.04
CA HIS A 65 4.58 -0.02 -10.40
C HIS A 65 4.20 0.80 -9.16
N GLY A 66 4.53 2.09 -9.11
CA GLY A 66 4.27 2.88 -7.92
C GLY A 66 2.78 2.94 -7.54
N LEU A 67 1.89 2.91 -8.54
CA LEU A 67 0.45 2.95 -8.31
C LEU A 67 -0.13 1.66 -7.71
N ILE A 68 0.47 0.48 -7.92
CA ILE A 68 0.01 -0.75 -7.25
C ILE A 68 0.31 -0.69 -5.74
N VAL A 69 1.43 -0.07 -5.37
CA VAL A 69 1.81 0.17 -3.98
C VAL A 69 0.87 1.20 -3.35
N ALA A 70 0.56 2.28 -4.08
CA ALA A 70 -0.38 3.30 -3.63
C ALA A 70 -1.80 2.73 -3.43
N ALA A 71 -2.25 1.82 -4.31
CA ALA A 71 -3.54 1.15 -4.18
C ALA A 71 -3.62 0.31 -2.89
N LEU A 72 -2.55 -0.43 -2.55
CA LEU A 72 -2.49 -1.16 -1.28
C LEU A 72 -2.57 -0.22 -0.07
N ALA A 73 -1.85 0.91 -0.11
CA ALA A 73 -1.88 1.90 0.96
C ALA A 73 -3.27 2.53 1.14
N LYS A 74 -3.97 2.85 0.05
CA LYS A 74 -5.33 3.41 0.09
C LYS A 74 -6.37 2.45 0.66
N PHE A 75 -6.27 1.15 0.36
CA PHE A 75 -7.14 0.15 0.98
C PHE A 75 -6.93 0.07 2.50
N LYS A 76 -5.78 0.55 3.01
CA LYS A 76 -5.38 0.45 4.42
C LYS A 76 -5.64 1.68 5.27
N THR A 77 -5.83 2.86 4.69
CA THR A 77 -6.36 4.00 5.47
C THR A 77 -7.79 3.76 5.93
N LYS A 78 -8.48 2.81 5.31
CA LYS A 78 -9.67 2.18 5.84
C LYS A 78 -9.29 0.90 6.59
N CYS A 79 -9.30 0.95 7.91
CA CYS A 79 -9.21 -0.27 8.72
C CYS A 79 -10.60 -0.68 9.19
N PHE A 80 -10.89 -1.97 9.06
CA PHE A 80 -12.14 -2.57 9.48
C PHE A 80 -11.89 -3.49 10.67
N LYS A 81 -12.82 -3.52 11.60
CA LYS A 81 -12.88 -4.47 12.70
C LYS A 81 -14.31 -4.97 12.81
N ASP A 82 -14.49 -6.29 12.77
CA ASP A 82 -15.80 -6.95 12.85
C ASP A 82 -16.84 -6.41 11.83
N GLY A 83 -16.36 -5.97 10.65
CA GLY A 83 -17.19 -5.40 9.58
C GLY A 83 -17.41 -3.89 9.66
N GLU A 84 -16.99 -3.22 10.73
CA GLU A 84 -17.12 -1.77 10.91
C GLU A 84 -15.81 -1.04 10.60
N VAL A 85 -15.90 0.16 10.00
CA VAL A 85 -14.73 1.03 9.75
C VAL A 85 -14.29 1.66 11.07
N VAL A 86 -13.10 1.31 11.55
CA VAL A 86 -12.51 1.84 12.80
C VAL A 86 -11.47 2.95 12.55
N VAL A 87 -10.91 3.01 11.35
CA VAL A 87 -10.04 4.11 10.89
C VAL A 87 -10.43 4.42 9.47
N ASP A 88 -10.69 5.69 9.15
CA ASP A 88 -10.81 6.19 7.79
C ASP A 88 -9.93 7.44 7.66
N GLY A 89 -9.25 7.58 6.53
CA GLY A 89 -8.30 8.66 6.31
C GLY A 89 -7.84 8.74 4.86
N LYS A 90 -7.16 9.84 4.55
CA LYS A 90 -6.52 10.03 3.24
C LYS A 90 -5.04 9.68 3.35
N ALA A 91 -4.57 8.77 2.50
CA ALA A 91 -3.14 8.55 2.29
C ALA A 91 -2.69 9.19 0.98
N MET A 92 -1.52 9.80 1.02
CA MET A 92 -0.78 10.25 -0.15
C MET A 92 0.46 9.36 -0.28
N ALA A 93 0.62 8.71 -1.43
CA ALA A 93 1.84 7.98 -1.74
C ALA A 93 2.79 8.93 -2.47
N LEU A 94 3.96 9.18 -1.88
CA LEU A 94 5.05 9.88 -2.56
C LEU A 94 5.89 8.82 -3.27
N LEU A 95 5.83 8.80 -4.60
CA LEU A 95 6.50 7.82 -5.44
C LEU A 95 7.71 8.46 -6.13
N PRO A 96 8.89 7.78 -6.19
CA PRO A 96 10.11 8.35 -6.76
C PRO A 96 10.14 8.65 -8.27
N SER A 97 9.02 8.82 -8.99
CA SER A 97 9.08 8.99 -10.46
C SER A 97 8.08 9.99 -11.04
N LEU A 98 7.71 11.04 -10.30
CA LEU A 98 6.88 12.13 -10.83
C LEU A 98 7.26 13.52 -10.28
N ALA A 99 8.34 13.62 -9.50
CA ALA A 99 9.06 14.89 -9.39
C ALA A 99 9.96 14.97 -10.63
N LEU A 100 9.36 15.37 -11.75
CA LEU A 100 10.10 15.92 -12.88
C LEU A 100 10.70 17.20 -12.31
N GLU A 101 11.93 17.14 -11.79
CA GLU A 101 12.70 18.36 -11.57
C GLU A 101 12.79 19.02 -12.95
N GLN A 102 11.99 20.07 -13.14
CA GLN A 102 12.35 21.09 -14.11
C GLN A 102 13.68 21.64 -13.64
N VAL A 103 14.76 21.06 -14.14
CA VAL A 103 16.02 21.76 -14.24
C VAL A 103 15.76 22.87 -15.24
N CYS A 104 15.26 24.01 -14.74
CA CYS A 104 15.33 25.26 -15.47
C CYS A 104 16.82 25.53 -15.68
N SER A 105 17.32 25.24 -16.87
CA SER A 105 18.56 25.80 -17.36
C SER A 105 18.36 27.30 -17.51
N LEU A 106 18.71 28.06 -16.46
CA LEU A 106 19.10 29.44 -16.63
C LEU A 106 20.58 29.42 -17.00
N ASP A 107 20.84 29.43 -18.30
CA ASP A 107 22.13 29.84 -18.84
C ASP A 107 22.26 31.35 -18.60
N ASP A 108 22.92 31.74 -17.51
CA ASP A 108 23.46 33.09 -17.38
C ASP A 108 24.75 33.17 -18.19
N LYS A 109 24.73 33.99 -19.24
CA LYS A 109 25.91 34.44 -19.98
C LYS A 109 26.02 35.96 -19.90
#